data_AF-A0A4Q3EC90-F1
#
_entry.id   AF-A0A4Q3EC90-F1
#
_cell.length_a   1.000
_cell.length_b   1.000
_cell.length_c   1.000
_cell.angle_alpha   90.00
_cell.angle_beta   90.00
_cell.angle_gamma   90.00
#
_symmetry.space_group_name_H-M   'P 1'
#
loop_
_entity.id
_entity.type
_entity.pdbx_description
1 polymer ?
#
loop_
_entity_poly.entity_id
_entity_poly.type
_entity_poly.pdbx_seq_one_letter_code
_entity_poly.pdbx_strand_id
1 'polypeptide(L)'
;MKQKILKVHPKDNVIVALADLQANKELQYQGRTYQPVEFIPAKHKFAVETIAAGGQIIMYGVLVGMAQTYIAAGALLTTANVKHAASGFHEGESDLSWDKPEITKWQHATFKGYHRNNGDVGTANYWLVIPMVFCENRNIEVLQEALLKPLGYG
;
A
#
# COMPACT_ATOMS: atom_id res chain seq x y z
N MET A 1 20.12 -5.69 12.31
CA MET A 1 19.14 -6.66 12.84
C MET A 1 17.90 -6.62 11.95
N LYS A 2 17.29 -7.77 11.61
CA LYS A 2 16.02 -7.76 10.86
C LYS A 2 14.91 -7.23 11.77
N GLN A 3 14.22 -6.20 11.31
CA GLN A 3 13.08 -5.60 12.01
C GLN A 3 11.95 -6.64 12.15
N LYS A 4 11.42 -6.82 13.36
CA LYS A 4 10.40 -7.85 13.68
C LYS A 4 8.99 -7.31 13.80
N ILE A 5 8.84 -6.00 13.89
CA ILE A 5 7.56 -5.32 14.06
C ILE A 5 7.51 -4.07 13.18
N LEU A 6 6.33 -3.69 12.73
CA LEU A 6 6.11 -2.52 11.88
C LEU A 6 4.87 -1.76 12.33
N LYS A 7 5.07 -0.48 12.67
CA LYS A 7 3.99 0.50 12.80
C LYS A 7 3.88 1.23 11.47
N VAL A 8 2.72 1.18 10.82
CA VAL A 8 2.56 1.70 9.46
C VAL A 8 2.38 3.21 9.48
N HIS A 9 1.57 3.71 10.39
CA HIS A 9 1.32 5.13 10.56
C HIS A 9 1.58 5.58 12.01
N PRO A 10 2.10 6.80 12.26
CA PRO A 10 2.38 7.28 13.61
C PRO A 10 1.18 7.25 14.57
N LYS A 11 -0.03 7.48 14.05
CA LYS A 11 -1.30 7.45 14.80
C LYS A 11 -1.84 6.04 15.11
N ASP A 12 -1.24 4.97 14.58
CA ASP A 12 -1.76 3.62 14.82
C ASP A 12 -1.70 3.28 16.32
N ASN A 13 -2.72 2.62 16.87
CA ASN A 13 -2.65 2.06 18.23
C ASN A 13 -2.45 0.53 18.22
N VAL A 14 -2.12 0.00 17.06
CA VAL A 14 -1.74 -1.40 16.82
C VAL A 14 -0.41 -1.45 16.07
N ILE A 15 0.22 -2.60 16.10
CA ILE A 15 1.48 -2.84 15.38
C ILE A 15 1.48 -4.24 14.76
N VAL A 16 2.09 -4.38 13.58
CA VAL A 16 2.12 -5.64 12.82
C VAL A 16 3.38 -6.43 13.18
N ALA A 17 3.22 -7.73 13.43
CA ALA A 17 4.32 -8.67 13.56
C ALA A 17 4.87 -9.07 12.18
N LEU A 18 6.15 -8.84 11.94
CA LEU A 18 6.86 -9.26 10.72
C LEU A 18 7.48 -10.65 10.83
N ALA A 19 7.47 -11.22 12.05
CA ALA A 19 7.90 -12.57 12.37
C ALA A 19 7.10 -13.07 13.58
N ASP A 20 7.19 -14.35 13.89
CA ASP A 20 6.58 -14.90 15.11
C ASP A 20 7.22 -14.27 16.36
N LEU A 21 6.37 -13.78 17.26
CA LEU A 21 6.77 -13.12 18.50
C LEU A 21 6.36 -13.99 19.69
N GLN A 22 7.32 -14.24 20.56
CA GLN A 22 7.09 -14.96 21.81
C GLN A 22 6.58 -14.00 22.88
N ALA A 23 5.72 -14.51 23.77
CA ALA A 23 5.24 -13.78 24.92
C ALA A 23 6.40 -13.26 25.79
N ASN A 24 6.20 -12.10 26.40
CA ASN A 24 7.10 -11.41 27.33
C ASN A 24 8.48 -11.05 26.76
N LYS A 25 8.71 -11.21 25.45
CA LYS A 25 9.95 -10.81 24.81
C LYS A 25 9.90 -9.35 24.39
N GLU A 26 10.79 -8.55 24.96
CA GLU A 26 10.92 -7.13 24.58
C GLU A 26 11.41 -6.95 23.13
N LEU A 27 10.81 -5.98 22.46
CA LEU A 27 11.11 -5.58 21.09
C LEU A 27 11.33 -4.06 21.08
N GLN A 28 12.47 -3.65 20.54
CA GLN A 28 12.79 -2.23 20.35
C GLN A 28 12.39 -1.80 18.93
N TYR A 29 11.61 -0.74 18.83
CA TYR A 29 11.21 -0.16 17.54
C TYR A 29 10.98 1.35 17.66
N GLN A 30 11.65 2.14 16.81
CA GLN A 30 11.59 3.61 16.80
C GLN A 30 11.79 4.25 18.20
N GLY A 31 12.72 3.71 18.99
CA GLY A 31 13.02 4.22 20.34
C GLY A 31 11.97 3.89 21.41
N ARG A 32 11.01 3.00 21.11
CA ARG A 32 10.01 2.50 22.07
C ARG A 32 10.16 0.99 22.28
N THR A 33 9.90 0.56 23.50
CA THR A 33 9.84 -0.86 23.89
C THR A 33 8.41 -1.37 23.73
N TYR A 34 8.26 -2.51 23.07
CA TYR A 34 7.02 -3.25 22.92
C TYR A 34 7.20 -4.65 23.50
N GLN A 35 6.20 -5.14 24.22
CA GLN A 35 6.24 -6.47 24.81
C GLN A 35 4.92 -7.19 24.54
N PRO A 36 4.91 -8.22 23.68
CA PRO A 36 3.74 -9.07 23.53
C PRO A 36 3.44 -9.81 24.84
N VAL A 37 2.17 -9.90 25.24
CA VAL A 37 1.79 -10.64 26.46
C VAL A 37 1.47 -12.12 26.18
N GLU A 38 1.33 -12.46 24.89
CA GLU A 38 1.06 -13.80 24.39
C GLU A 38 1.82 -14.04 23.07
N PHE A 39 1.69 -15.24 22.51
CA PHE A 39 2.27 -15.53 21.20
C PHE A 39 1.56 -14.73 20.09
N ILE A 40 2.33 -13.98 19.29
CA ILE A 40 1.81 -13.25 18.13
C ILE A 40 2.37 -13.90 16.87
N PRO A 41 1.54 -14.58 16.06
CA PRO A 41 2.00 -15.14 14.81
C PRO A 41 2.42 -14.03 13.84
N ALA A 42 3.33 -14.34 12.93
CA ALA A 42 3.69 -13.44 11.84
C ALA A 42 2.43 -12.95 11.09
N LYS A 43 2.48 -11.70 10.61
CA LYS A 43 1.40 -10.98 9.91
C LYS A 43 0.18 -10.63 10.77
N HIS A 44 0.15 -11.00 12.05
CA HIS A 44 -0.90 -10.58 12.97
C HIS A 44 -0.57 -9.25 13.64
N LYS A 45 -1.56 -8.68 14.34
CA LYS A 45 -1.47 -7.39 15.01
C LYS A 45 -1.53 -7.58 16.51
N PHE A 46 -0.84 -6.72 17.25
CA PHE A 46 -1.03 -6.60 18.69
C PHE A 46 -1.21 -5.15 19.11
N ALA A 47 -1.84 -4.93 20.25
CA ALA A 47 -2.15 -3.60 20.75
C ALA A 47 -0.88 -2.90 21.26
N VAL A 48 -0.69 -1.63 20.88
CA VAL A 48 0.43 -0.81 21.38
C VAL A 48 0.17 -0.36 22.82
N GLU A 49 -1.09 -0.12 23.13
CA GLU A 49 -1.59 0.34 24.42
C GLU A 49 -2.84 -0.47 24.78
N THR A 50 -3.29 -0.36 26.02
CA THR A 50 -4.53 -1.00 26.46
C THR A 50 -5.72 -0.34 25.77
N ILE A 51 -6.59 -1.16 25.17
CA ILE A 51 -7.82 -0.76 24.50
C ILE A 51 -8.99 -1.29 25.31
N ALA A 52 -9.80 -0.40 25.89
CA ALA A 52 -11.02 -0.77 26.58
C ALA A 52 -12.04 -1.41 25.63
N ALA A 53 -13.02 -2.15 26.17
CA ALA A 53 -14.15 -2.62 25.37
C ALA A 53 -14.89 -1.42 24.73
N GLY A 54 -15.21 -1.52 23.44
CA GLY A 54 -15.72 -0.41 22.63
C GLY A 54 -14.66 0.59 22.16
N GLY A 55 -13.41 0.46 22.62
CA GLY A 55 -12.30 1.32 22.24
C GLY A 55 -11.96 1.22 20.75
N GLN A 56 -11.52 2.34 20.17
CA GLN A 56 -11.18 2.42 18.76
C GLN A 56 -9.87 1.71 18.45
N ILE A 57 -9.81 1.05 17.29
CA ILE A 57 -8.61 0.45 16.74
C ILE A 57 -8.24 1.23 15.48
N ILE A 58 -7.06 1.87 15.53
CA ILE A 58 -6.54 2.75 14.49
C ILE A 58 -5.38 2.06 13.79
N MET A 59 -5.49 1.90 12.48
CA MET A 59 -4.45 1.35 11.61
C MET A 59 -4.40 2.15 10.31
N TYR A 60 -3.20 2.35 9.75
CA TYR A 60 -2.99 3.24 8.60
C TYR A 60 -3.42 4.69 8.89
N GLY A 61 -3.47 5.07 10.17
CA GLY A 61 -3.94 6.39 10.61
C GLY A 61 -5.46 6.60 10.59
N VAL A 62 -6.25 5.55 10.33
CA VAL A 62 -7.72 5.62 10.26
C VAL A 62 -8.38 4.58 11.15
N LEU A 63 -9.66 4.80 11.50
CA LEU A 63 -10.47 3.83 12.23
C LEU A 63 -10.74 2.60 11.36
N VAL A 64 -10.35 1.42 11.85
CA VAL A 64 -10.56 0.13 11.15
C VAL A 64 -11.43 -0.86 11.94
N GLY A 65 -11.59 -0.61 13.24
CA GLY A 65 -12.31 -1.50 14.14
C GLY A 65 -12.57 -0.91 15.50
N MET A 66 -13.37 -1.62 16.28
CA MET A 66 -13.55 -1.40 17.71
C MET A 66 -13.31 -2.70 18.45
N ALA A 67 -12.72 -2.61 19.64
CA ALA A 67 -12.51 -3.75 20.51
C ALA A 67 -13.86 -4.25 21.05
N GLN A 68 -14.14 -5.55 20.92
CA GLN A 68 -15.36 -6.15 21.47
C GLN A 68 -15.24 -6.42 22.97
N THR A 69 -14.01 -6.64 23.43
CA THR A 69 -13.65 -6.88 24.81
C THR A 69 -12.47 -5.98 25.18
N TYR A 70 -12.08 -6.00 26.45
CA TYR A 70 -10.83 -5.39 26.88
C TYR A 70 -9.63 -6.08 26.20
N ILE A 71 -8.71 -5.31 25.63
CA ILE A 71 -7.48 -5.78 24.99
C ILE A 71 -6.30 -5.11 25.71
N ALA A 72 -5.47 -5.89 26.39
CA ALA A 72 -4.28 -5.35 27.06
C ALA A 72 -3.23 -4.87 26.05
N ALA A 73 -2.39 -3.91 26.43
CA ALA A 73 -1.17 -3.61 25.68
C ALA A 73 -0.36 -4.90 25.46
N GLY A 74 0.11 -5.13 24.24
CA GLY A 74 0.83 -6.35 23.86
C GLY A 74 -0.05 -7.54 23.47
N ALA A 75 -1.37 -7.47 23.63
CA ALA A 75 -2.27 -8.59 23.34
C ALA A 75 -2.61 -8.72 21.85
N LEU A 76 -2.89 -9.95 21.40
CA LEU A 76 -3.20 -10.30 20.02
C LEU A 76 -4.57 -9.76 19.61
N LEU A 77 -4.63 -9.12 18.45
CA LEU A 77 -5.89 -8.77 17.79
C LEU A 77 -6.31 -9.92 16.87
N THR A 78 -7.55 -10.38 17.04
CA THR A 78 -8.18 -11.44 16.26
C THR A 78 -9.57 -10.99 15.79
N THR A 79 -10.21 -11.79 14.95
CA THR A 79 -11.61 -11.57 14.56
C THR A 79 -12.60 -11.81 15.69
N ALA A 80 -12.17 -12.41 16.81
CA ALA A 80 -13.01 -12.69 17.97
C ALA A 80 -13.06 -11.55 19.00
N ASN A 81 -12.04 -10.68 19.01
CA ASN A 81 -11.98 -9.54 19.93
C ASN A 81 -12.05 -8.17 19.22
N VAL A 82 -12.15 -8.17 17.89
CA VAL A 82 -12.29 -6.96 17.07
C VAL A 82 -13.52 -7.06 16.18
N LYS A 83 -14.35 -6.01 16.21
CA LYS A 83 -15.41 -5.80 15.23
C LYS A 83 -15.01 -4.70 14.27
N HIS A 84 -15.27 -4.87 12.98
CA HIS A 84 -15.05 -3.81 12.00
C HIS A 84 -15.84 -2.55 12.35
N ALA A 85 -15.20 -1.40 12.17
CA ALA A 85 -15.77 -0.07 12.31
C ALA A 85 -15.04 0.86 11.34
N ALA A 86 -15.77 1.82 10.78
CA ALA A 86 -15.24 2.88 9.95
C ALA A 86 -15.82 4.21 10.42
N SER A 87 -15.08 5.29 10.21
CA SER A 87 -15.61 6.63 10.47
C SER A 87 -16.85 6.87 9.60
N GLY A 88 -17.84 7.58 10.15
CA GLY A 88 -19.01 7.99 9.38
C GLY A 88 -18.62 8.89 8.20
N PHE A 89 -19.47 8.92 7.19
CA PHE A 89 -19.36 9.90 6.12
C PHE A 89 -19.82 11.26 6.66
N HIS A 90 -18.98 12.29 6.51
CA HIS A 90 -19.32 13.66 6.84
C HIS A 90 -19.20 14.51 5.57
N GLU A 91 -20.27 15.22 5.22
CA GLU A 91 -20.23 16.25 4.18
C GLU A 91 -19.52 17.48 4.75
N GLY A 92 -18.39 17.85 4.14
CA GLY A 92 -17.58 19.01 4.51
C GLY A 92 -16.32 19.05 3.65
N GLU A 93 -15.71 20.23 3.52
CA GLU A 93 -14.39 20.36 2.89
C GLU A 93 -13.40 19.52 3.72
N SER A 94 -13.03 18.35 3.19
CA SER A 94 -11.94 17.58 3.76
C SER A 94 -10.70 18.44 3.69
N ASP A 95 -9.99 18.57 4.81
CA ASP A 95 -8.67 19.17 4.77
C ASP A 95 -7.78 18.32 3.85
N LEU A 96 -7.53 18.83 2.65
CA LEU A 96 -6.66 18.21 1.64
C LEU A 96 -5.18 18.40 2.00
N SER A 97 -4.88 19.03 3.13
CA SER A 97 -3.52 19.12 3.63
C SER A 97 -2.98 17.71 3.91
N TRP A 98 -1.77 17.47 3.42
CA TRP A 98 -1.04 16.24 3.64
C TRP A 98 0.45 16.55 3.69
N ASP A 99 1.20 15.72 4.40
CA ASP A 99 2.65 15.86 4.50
C ASP A 99 3.31 15.41 3.19
N LYS A 100 3.45 16.34 2.25
CA LYS A 100 4.11 16.10 0.96
C LYS A 100 5.55 15.62 1.20
N PRO A 101 5.97 14.47 0.64
CA PRO A 101 7.32 13.98 0.78
C PRO A 101 8.30 14.90 0.06
N GLU A 102 9.51 14.91 0.58
CA GLU A 102 10.67 15.58 0.01
C GLU A 102 10.99 14.98 -1.37
N ILE A 103 10.90 15.79 -2.44
CA ILE A 103 11.13 15.36 -3.83
C ILE A 103 12.34 16.01 -4.50
N THR A 104 13.13 16.81 -3.77
CA THR A 104 14.28 17.57 -4.30
C THR A 104 15.29 16.66 -4.96
N LYS A 105 15.52 15.47 -4.40
CA LYS A 105 16.43 14.47 -4.99
C LYS A 105 16.08 14.06 -6.43
N TRP A 106 14.84 14.27 -6.87
CA TRP A 106 14.36 13.91 -8.21
C TRP A 106 14.08 15.10 -9.12
N GLN A 107 14.29 16.35 -8.67
CA GLN A 107 13.96 17.54 -9.46
C GLN A 107 14.65 17.59 -10.82
N HIS A 108 15.84 16.98 -10.93
CA HIS A 108 16.62 16.92 -12.16
C HIS A 108 16.67 15.52 -12.76
N ALA A 109 15.80 14.61 -12.31
CA ALA A 109 15.73 13.26 -12.87
C ALA A 109 15.16 13.34 -14.29
N THR A 110 15.93 12.84 -15.25
CA THR A 110 15.54 12.76 -16.67
C THR A 110 15.52 11.32 -17.14
N PHE A 111 14.75 11.02 -18.18
CA PHE A 111 14.80 9.75 -18.89
C PHE A 111 14.90 10.00 -20.40
N LYS A 112 15.43 9.02 -21.14
CA LYS A 112 15.44 9.06 -22.61
C LYS A 112 14.03 8.76 -23.12
N GLY A 113 13.31 9.78 -23.55
CA GLY A 113 11.95 9.65 -24.08
C GLY A 113 11.84 10.02 -25.57
N TYR A 114 10.70 9.70 -26.15
CA TYR A 114 10.37 10.04 -27.53
C TYR A 114 9.56 11.34 -27.56
N HIS A 115 10.21 12.45 -27.90
CA HIS A 115 9.59 13.77 -27.96
C HIS A 115 8.57 13.87 -29.10
N ARG A 116 7.44 14.52 -28.82
CA ARG A 116 6.38 14.82 -29.80
C ARG A 116 6.32 16.32 -30.07
N ASN A 117 5.75 16.69 -31.22
CA ASN A 117 5.62 18.09 -31.63
C ASN A 117 4.70 18.92 -30.71
N ASN A 118 3.81 18.27 -29.96
CA ASN A 118 2.91 18.89 -29.00
C ASN A 118 3.53 19.06 -27.59
N GLY A 119 4.79 18.66 -27.39
CA GLY A 119 5.51 18.78 -26.13
C GLY A 119 5.44 17.54 -25.23
N ASP A 120 4.56 16.57 -25.52
CA ASP A 120 4.50 15.32 -24.77
C ASP A 120 5.74 14.45 -25.04
N VAL A 121 6.08 13.60 -24.05
CA VAL A 121 7.24 12.70 -24.13
C VAL A 121 6.77 11.26 -23.90
N GLY A 122 6.85 10.42 -24.93
CA GLY A 122 6.49 9.02 -24.87
C GLY A 122 7.59 8.14 -24.24
N THR A 123 7.19 7.09 -23.52
CA THR A 123 8.10 6.08 -22.96
C THR A 123 8.42 4.94 -23.95
N ALA A 124 7.68 4.87 -25.05
CA ALA A 124 7.87 3.91 -26.14
C ALA A 124 7.47 4.57 -27.47
N ASN A 125 7.93 3.98 -28.58
CA ASN A 125 7.65 4.47 -29.93
C ASN A 125 6.94 3.39 -30.75
N TYR A 126 5.61 3.40 -30.71
CA TYR A 126 4.77 2.45 -31.43
C TYR A 126 4.22 3.06 -32.71
N TRP A 127 4.05 2.22 -33.73
CA TRP A 127 3.19 2.50 -34.87
C TRP A 127 1.87 1.79 -34.62
N LEU A 128 0.78 2.55 -34.52
CA LEU A 128 -0.56 2.03 -34.36
C LEU A 128 -1.28 2.11 -35.70
N VAL A 129 -1.73 0.97 -36.22
CA VAL A 129 -2.56 0.88 -37.42
C VAL A 129 -3.94 0.43 -36.98
N ILE A 130 -4.94 1.31 -37.12
CA ILE A 130 -6.30 1.06 -36.64
C ILE A 130 -7.24 1.04 -37.86
N PRO A 131 -7.89 -0.09 -38.17
CA PRO A 131 -8.85 -0.14 -39.26
C PRO A 131 -10.11 0.61 -38.87
N MET A 132 -10.63 1.48 -39.75
CA MET A 132 -11.89 2.19 -39.50
C MET A 132 -13.13 1.33 -39.79
N VAL A 133 -12.97 0.19 -40.47
CA VAL A 133 -14.03 -0.78 -40.76
C VAL A 133 -13.51 -2.21 -40.63
N PHE A 134 -14.37 -3.14 -40.20
CA PHE A 134 -13.97 -4.51 -39.90
C PHE A 134 -13.44 -5.30 -41.09
N CYS A 135 -13.89 -4.99 -42.31
CA CYS A 135 -13.45 -5.69 -43.52
C CYS A 135 -11.93 -5.58 -43.76
N GLU A 136 -11.27 -4.56 -43.21
CA GLU A 136 -9.84 -4.32 -43.39
C GLU A 136 -8.95 -5.07 -42.40
N ASN A 137 -9.52 -5.77 -41.40
CA ASN A 137 -8.73 -6.48 -40.38
C ASN A 137 -7.73 -7.46 -41.00
N ARG A 138 -8.17 -8.25 -42.00
CA ARG A 138 -7.31 -9.22 -42.69
C ARG A 138 -6.16 -8.54 -43.45
N ASN A 139 -6.40 -7.36 -44.01
CA ASN A 139 -5.35 -6.59 -44.70
C ASN A 139 -4.29 -6.08 -43.71
N ILE A 140 -4.70 -5.68 -42.51
CA ILE A 140 -3.77 -5.27 -41.45
C ILE A 140 -2.93 -6.45 -40.95
N GLU A 141 -3.50 -7.65 -40.79
CA GLU A 141 -2.74 -8.84 -40.41
C GLU A 141 -1.63 -9.16 -41.41
N VAL A 142 -1.94 -9.09 -42.72
CA VAL A 142 -0.94 -9.29 -43.78
C VAL A 142 0.15 -8.21 -43.75
N LEU A 143 -0.22 -6.94 -43.55
CA LEU A 143 0.75 -5.85 -43.40
C LEU A 143 1.65 -6.05 -42.18
N GLN A 144 1.08 -6.48 -41.06
CA GLN A 144 1.84 -6.77 -39.85
C GLN A 144 2.85 -7.89 -40.08
N GLU A 145 2.45 -9.01 -40.68
CA GLU A 145 3.37 -10.11 -40.99
C GLU A 145 4.50 -9.66 -41.92
N ALA A 146 4.15 -8.91 -42.98
CA ALA A 146 5.11 -8.39 -43.95
C ALA A 146 6.14 -7.42 -43.31
N LEU A 147 5.74 -6.67 -42.28
CA LEU A 147 6.63 -5.77 -41.55
C LEU A 147 7.47 -6.50 -40.50
N LEU A 148 6.88 -7.42 -39.73
CA LEU A 148 7.56 -8.07 -38.60
C LEU A 148 8.52 -9.19 -39.03
N LYS A 149 8.19 -9.94 -40.08
CA LYS A 149 8.98 -11.10 -40.53
C LYS A 149 10.39 -10.73 -40.99
N PRO A 150 10.62 -9.68 -41.82
CA PRO A 150 11.99 -9.26 -42.18
C PRO A 150 12.79 -8.69 -41.01
N LEU A 151 12.10 -8.18 -39.97
CA LEU A 151 12.72 -7.63 -38.77
C LEU A 151 13.02 -8.70 -37.70
N GLY A 152 12.68 -9.98 -37.96
CA GLY A 152 12.94 -11.10 -37.05
C GLY A 152 12.01 -11.13 -35.83
N TYR A 153 10.85 -10.48 -35.90
CA TYR A 153 9.86 -10.46 -34.83
C TYR A 153 8.70 -11.45 -35.03
N GLY A 154 8.72 -12.24 -36.11
CA GLY A 154 7.66 -13.18 -36.50
C GLY A 154 8.09 -14.64 -36.43
#